data_AF-A0A2V8X5C9-F1
#
_entry.id   AF-A0A2V8X5C9-F1
#
_cell.length_a   1.000
_cell.length_b   1.000
_cell.length_c   1.000
_cell.angle_alpha   90.00
_cell.angle_beta   90.00
_cell.angle_gamma   90.00
#
_symmetry.space_group_name_H-M   'P 1'
#
loop_
_entity.id
_entity.type
_entity.pdbx_description
1 polymer ?
#
loop_
_entity_poly.entity_id
_entity_poly.type
_entity_poly.pdbx_seq_one_letter_code
_entity_poly.pdbx_strand_id
1 'polypeptide(L)'
;MWRSTISEGTSLNSPGDQAPTKMAPANRVCTSHAIITATKIRRNTCAAGGLIFLPVAARSRVRVSIGGYGEGLAFDWNYVEIDPNGLTDRLGIPQVRFHTNAEYDHAFAIRDEIYGVMEEILRASGAEIIPYQKSNPYPLGSVTHEAGGGRMGDDPKTAVLDRWNRCHDIKNLLVVDASCFVTHPEKQITHTIFALSYRACDHLAQEFRLGNV
;
A
#
# COMPACT_ATOMS: atom_id res chain seq x y z
N MET A 1 -8.32 -2.33 -3.20
CA MET A 1 -9.02 -3.56 -2.76
C MET A 1 -9.43 -4.32 -4.00
N TRP A 2 -9.23 -5.64 -4.05
CA TRP A 2 -9.29 -6.39 -5.29
C TRP A 2 -10.54 -7.28 -5.35
N ARG A 3 -11.27 -7.31 -6.47
CA ARG A 3 -12.29 -8.35 -6.74
C ARG A 3 -11.60 -9.64 -7.19
N SER A 4 -12.14 -10.80 -6.85
CA SER A 4 -11.73 -12.09 -7.43
C SER A 4 -12.85 -12.60 -8.32
N THR A 5 -12.60 -12.71 -9.63
CA THR A 5 -13.53 -13.35 -10.58
C THR A 5 -12.93 -14.67 -11.06
N ILE A 6 -13.62 -15.77 -10.78
CA ILE A 6 -13.34 -17.10 -11.35
C ILE A 6 -14.10 -17.13 -12.69
N SER A 7 -13.39 -17.22 -13.82
CA SER A 7 -14.02 -17.35 -15.15
C SER A 7 -13.93 -18.79 -15.66
N GLU A 8 -15.09 -19.37 -15.98
CA GLU A 8 -15.23 -20.62 -16.74
C GLU A 8 -14.73 -20.47 -18.18
N GLY A 9 -14.13 -21.52 -18.73
CA GLY A 9 -13.33 -21.48 -19.96
C GLY A 9 -14.10 -21.42 -21.27
N THR A 10 -13.41 -21.03 -22.34
CA THR A 10 -13.67 -21.49 -23.73
C THR A 10 -12.53 -21.14 -24.70
N SER A 11 -12.02 -22.19 -25.35
CA SER A 11 -11.42 -22.33 -26.70
C SER A 11 -10.44 -21.29 -27.32
N LEU A 12 -9.17 -21.73 -27.39
CA LEU A 12 -8.19 -21.70 -28.50
C LEU A 12 -8.43 -20.80 -29.74
N ASN A 13 -7.43 -19.96 -30.06
CA ASN A 13 -6.91 -19.79 -31.43
C ASN A 13 -5.44 -19.30 -31.45
N SER A 14 -4.69 -19.82 -32.42
CA SER A 14 -3.22 -19.84 -32.57
C SER A 14 -2.56 -18.49 -32.98
N PRO A 15 -1.22 -18.36 -32.89
CA PRO A 15 -0.52 -17.07 -32.90
C PRO A 15 -0.06 -16.66 -34.31
N GLY A 16 -0.24 -15.39 -34.64
CA GLY A 16 0.29 -14.77 -35.85
C GLY A 16 0.47 -13.26 -35.68
N ASP A 17 1.73 -12.87 -35.53
CA ASP A 17 2.31 -11.63 -36.07
C ASP A 17 1.80 -10.28 -35.52
N GLN A 18 2.51 -9.67 -34.54
CA GLN A 18 2.58 -8.20 -34.40
C GLN A 18 3.94 -7.71 -33.86
N ALA A 19 4.54 -6.82 -34.65
CA ALA A 19 5.76 -6.04 -34.39
C ALA A 19 5.55 -4.98 -33.27
N PRO A 20 6.61 -4.28 -32.80
CA PRO A 20 6.72 -3.81 -31.43
C PRO A 20 5.79 -2.65 -31.12
N THR A 21 4.81 -2.86 -30.25
CA THR A 21 3.96 -1.79 -29.74
C THR A 21 4.63 -1.06 -28.58
N LYS A 22 4.65 0.26 -28.72
CA LYS A 22 5.13 1.26 -27.76
C LYS A 22 4.78 0.89 -26.31
N MET A 23 5.79 0.90 -25.45
CA MET A 23 5.70 0.74 -24.00
C MET A 23 4.65 1.72 -23.44
N ALA A 24 3.52 1.18 -22.97
CA ALA A 24 2.45 1.94 -22.34
C ALA A 24 2.96 2.65 -21.07
N PRO A 25 2.43 3.85 -20.74
CA PRO A 25 2.88 4.58 -19.54
C PRO A 25 2.64 3.72 -18.30
N ALA A 26 3.70 3.54 -17.51
CA ALA A 26 3.70 2.67 -16.33
C ALA A 26 2.56 3.04 -15.37
N ASN A 27 1.68 2.07 -15.09
CA ASN A 27 0.61 2.16 -14.11
C ASN A 27 1.18 2.50 -12.71
N ARG A 28 0.82 3.66 -12.17
CA ARG A 28 1.23 4.16 -10.84
C ARG A 28 0.15 3.84 -9.81
N VAL A 29 0.47 3.81 -8.51
CA VAL A 29 -0.53 3.72 -7.39
C VAL A 29 -0.40 4.87 -6.42
N CYS A 30 -1.52 5.44 -6.02
CA CYS A 30 -1.62 6.31 -4.86
C CYS A 30 -1.62 5.48 -3.57
N THR A 31 -0.45 4.96 -3.22
CA THR A 31 -0.01 5.02 -1.82
C THR A 31 0.89 6.24 -1.82
N SER A 32 0.37 7.37 -1.34
CA SER A 32 1.04 8.67 -1.40
C SER A 32 2.20 8.67 -0.43
N HIS A 33 3.32 8.09 -0.87
CA HIS A 33 4.57 8.19 -0.16
C HIS A 33 5.28 9.46 -0.58
N ALA A 34 5.40 10.36 0.39
CA ALA A 34 5.86 11.71 0.21
C ALA A 34 7.01 11.94 1.19
N ILE A 35 8.16 12.35 0.68
CA ILE A 35 9.37 12.51 1.49
C ILE A 35 9.82 13.97 1.47
N ILE A 36 9.86 14.61 2.63
CA ILE A 36 10.53 15.92 2.79
C ILE A 36 11.83 15.73 3.53
N THR A 37 12.87 16.42 3.07
CA THR A 37 14.17 16.48 3.75
C THR A 37 14.41 17.89 4.30
N ALA A 38 14.82 17.98 5.56
CA ALA A 38 15.15 19.24 6.22
C ALA A 38 16.49 19.16 6.94
N THR A 39 17.06 20.31 7.26
CA THR A 39 18.28 20.43 8.08
C THR A 39 18.01 21.29 9.31
N LYS A 40 18.53 20.89 10.47
CA LYS A 40 18.47 21.73 11.68
C LYS A 40 19.71 22.61 11.75
N ILE A 41 19.53 23.93 11.63
CA ILE A 41 20.60 24.90 11.89
C ILE A 41 20.48 25.38 13.34
N ARG A 42 21.43 24.99 14.21
CA ARG A 42 21.59 25.68 15.51
C ARG A 42 22.06 27.11 15.24
N ARG A 43 21.16 28.08 15.36
CA ARG A 43 21.51 29.49 15.50
C ARG A 43 21.81 29.77 16.98
N ASN A 44 23.06 29.62 17.38
CA ASN A 44 23.52 30.25 18.61
C ASN A 44 23.68 31.74 18.30
N THR A 45 22.66 32.55 18.52
CA THR A 45 22.80 34.01 18.60
C THR A 45 23.32 34.34 20.00
N CYS A 46 24.64 34.30 20.18
CA CYS A 46 25.25 35.02 21.30
C CYS A 46 25.40 36.48 20.85
N ALA A 47 24.61 37.37 21.45
CA ALA A 47 24.82 38.80 21.33
C ALA A 47 26.01 39.20 22.22
N ALA A 48 27.18 39.28 21.63
CA ALA A 48 28.32 39.97 22.24
C ALA A 48 29.10 40.66 21.10
N GLY A 49 29.24 41.98 21.23
CA GLY A 49 29.79 42.84 20.19
C GLY A 49 31.27 42.58 19.86
N GLY A 50 31.67 43.11 18.70
CA GLY A 50 33.08 43.29 18.33
C GLY A 50 33.64 42.18 17.44
N LEU A 51 34.01 42.59 16.21
CA LEU A 51 34.99 42.00 15.29
C LEU A 51 35.39 40.52 15.50
N ILE A 52 35.07 39.68 14.50
CA ILE A 52 36.01 38.89 13.68
C ILE A 52 35.19 37.94 12.80
N PHE A 53 35.39 38.08 11.49
CA PHE A 53 34.78 37.29 10.44
C PHE A 53 35.49 35.92 10.37
N LEU A 54 34.86 34.88 10.93
CA LEU A 54 35.18 33.49 10.61
C LEU A 54 33.86 32.71 10.61
N PRO A 55 33.32 32.28 9.45
CA PRO A 55 32.31 31.25 9.46
C PRO A 55 33.03 29.89 9.64
N VAL A 56 33.73 29.69 10.76
CA VAL A 56 33.99 28.35 11.28
C VAL A 56 32.70 27.89 11.92
N ALA A 57 31.77 27.54 11.06
CA ALA A 57 30.66 26.69 11.41
C ALA A 57 30.71 25.55 10.40
N ALA A 58 31.66 24.64 10.60
CA ALA A 58 31.50 23.24 10.22
C ALA A 58 30.29 22.70 10.99
N ARG A 59 29.10 23.17 10.61
CA ARG A 59 27.81 22.80 11.20
C ARG A 59 27.59 21.37 10.76
N SER A 60 27.60 20.43 11.69
CA SER A 60 27.08 19.09 11.44
C SER A 60 25.69 19.22 10.81
N ARG A 61 25.58 18.98 9.51
CA ARG A 61 24.30 19.04 8.79
C ARG A 61 23.52 17.79 9.17
N VAL A 62 22.74 17.87 10.24
CA VAL A 62 21.79 16.81 10.59
C VAL A 62 20.65 16.89 9.59
N ARG A 63 20.58 15.88 8.73
CA ARG A 63 19.49 15.70 7.78
C ARG A 63 18.38 14.90 8.46
N VAL A 64 17.17 15.45 8.44
CA VAL A 64 15.96 14.75 8.89
C VAL A 64 15.10 14.53 7.66
N SER A 65 14.54 13.33 7.55
CA SER A 65 13.59 12.98 6.50
C SER A 65 12.29 12.53 7.16
N ILE A 66 11.16 13.00 6.63
CA ILE A 66 9.83 12.59 7.05
C ILE A 66 9.10 12.03 5.84
N GLY A 67 8.44 10.89 6.04
CA GLY A 67 7.67 10.16 5.05
C GLY A 67 6.20 10.09 5.46
N GLY A 68 5.27 10.26 4.52
CA GLY A 68 3.84 9.98 4.72
C GLY A 68 3.39 8.73 3.97
N TYR A 69 2.23 8.18 4.36
CA TYR A 69 1.46 7.23 3.56
C TYR A 69 0.00 7.68 3.59
N GLY A 70 -0.72 7.47 2.50
CA GLY A 70 -2.15 7.76 2.39
C GLY A 70 -2.99 6.48 2.38
N GLU A 71 -4.28 6.66 2.67
CA GLU A 71 -5.27 5.57 2.60
C GLU A 71 -5.49 5.14 1.14
N GLY A 72 -5.69 3.83 0.93
CA GLY A 72 -6.06 3.27 -0.36
C GLY A 72 -7.56 2.93 -0.39
N LEU A 73 -8.35 3.67 -1.16
CA LEU A 73 -9.78 3.39 -1.24
C LEU A 73 -10.08 2.06 -1.98
N ALA A 74 -11.14 1.40 -1.53
CA ALA A 74 -11.66 0.20 -2.16
C ALA A 74 -12.55 0.57 -3.35
N PHE A 75 -12.18 0.10 -4.54
CA PHE A 75 -12.99 0.26 -5.74
C PHE A 75 -13.18 -1.09 -6.42
N ASP A 76 -14.31 -1.28 -7.11
CA ASP A 76 -14.68 -2.52 -7.78
C ASP A 76 -13.83 -2.82 -9.03
N TRP A 77 -13.35 -1.77 -9.69
CA TRP A 77 -12.46 -1.81 -10.84
C TRP A 77 -11.00 -2.09 -10.47
N ASN A 78 -10.68 -2.09 -9.17
CA ASN A 78 -9.44 -2.67 -8.68
C ASN A 78 -9.69 -4.16 -8.46
N TYR A 79 -9.08 -5.04 -9.28
CA TYR A 79 -9.19 -6.49 -9.10
C TYR A 79 -7.95 -7.28 -9.60
N VAL A 80 -7.74 -8.46 -9.03
CA VAL A 80 -6.66 -9.37 -9.46
C VAL A 80 -7.32 -10.60 -10.03
N GLU A 81 -6.81 -11.06 -11.16
CA GLU A 81 -7.24 -12.31 -11.77
C GLU A 81 -6.03 -13.20 -12.05
N ILE A 82 -6.28 -14.50 -12.13
CA ILE A 82 -5.30 -15.43 -12.69
C ILE A 82 -5.25 -15.18 -14.20
N ASP A 83 -4.05 -15.24 -14.79
CA ASP A 83 -3.84 -15.06 -16.21
C ASP A 83 -4.73 -16.02 -17.04
N PRO A 84 -5.72 -15.51 -17.80
CA PRO A 84 -6.65 -16.35 -18.55
C PRO A 84 -5.99 -17.09 -19.71
N ASN A 85 -4.80 -16.67 -20.13
CA ASN A 85 -4.05 -17.33 -21.21
C ASN A 85 -3.16 -18.45 -20.66
N GLY A 86 -3.23 -18.75 -19.36
CA GLY A 86 -2.49 -19.83 -18.72
C GLY A 86 -1.00 -19.52 -18.55
N LEU A 87 -0.62 -18.24 -18.47
CA LEU A 87 0.76 -17.88 -18.15
C LEU A 87 1.13 -18.42 -16.77
N THR A 88 2.25 -19.12 -16.68
CA THR A 88 2.80 -19.65 -15.44
C THR A 88 4.18 -19.07 -15.16
N ASP A 89 4.55 -19.05 -13.89
CA ASP A 89 5.91 -18.72 -13.49
C ASP A 89 6.87 -19.92 -13.73
N ARG A 90 8.15 -19.72 -13.38
CA ARG A 90 9.18 -20.75 -13.52
C ARG A 90 8.93 -22.03 -12.69
N LEU A 91 8.03 -21.98 -11.71
CA LEU A 91 7.64 -23.10 -10.85
C LEU A 91 6.32 -23.73 -11.29
N GLY A 92 5.71 -23.25 -12.39
CA GLY A 92 4.42 -23.72 -12.89
C GLY A 92 3.22 -23.12 -12.16
N ILE A 93 3.41 -22.11 -11.32
CA ILE A 93 2.32 -21.43 -10.60
C ILE A 93 1.65 -20.44 -11.56
N PRO A 94 0.30 -20.46 -11.69
CA PRO A 94 -0.41 -19.49 -12.52
C PRO A 94 -0.10 -18.05 -12.13
N GLN A 95 0.28 -17.24 -13.11
CA GLN A 95 0.58 -15.83 -12.89
C GLN A 95 -0.68 -15.02 -12.67
N VAL A 96 -0.54 -13.94 -11.90
CA VAL A 96 -1.63 -13.02 -11.61
C VAL A 96 -1.52 -11.75 -12.45
N ARG A 97 -2.66 -11.23 -12.89
CA ARG A 97 -2.80 -9.93 -13.57
C ARG A 97 -3.46 -8.94 -12.62
N PHE A 98 -2.83 -7.78 -12.48
CA PHE A 98 -3.31 -6.70 -11.64
C PHE A 98 -4.07 -5.67 -12.50
N HIS A 99 -5.35 -5.47 -12.21
CA HIS A 99 -6.19 -4.44 -12.82
C HIS A 99 -6.40 -3.33 -11.81
N THR A 100 -5.67 -2.23 -11.94
CA THR A 100 -5.75 -1.10 -11.00
C THR A 100 -5.12 0.17 -11.58
N ASN A 101 -5.51 1.31 -11.02
CA ASN A 101 -5.00 2.64 -11.32
C ASN A 101 -4.89 3.41 -9.99
N ALA A 102 -3.79 4.14 -9.81
CA ALA A 102 -3.57 5.13 -8.75
C ALA A 102 -4.63 6.20 -8.67
N GLU A 103 -5.13 6.59 -9.83
CA GLU A 103 -5.62 7.94 -10.04
C GLU A 103 -7.12 7.96 -9.80
N TYR A 104 -7.48 8.47 -8.63
CA TYR A 104 -8.84 8.86 -8.28
C TYR A 104 -8.79 10.26 -7.65
N ASP A 105 -9.88 11.01 -7.71
CA ASP A 105 -9.89 12.44 -7.39
C ASP A 105 -9.27 12.79 -6.03
N HIS A 106 -9.49 11.95 -5.02
CA HIS A 106 -8.99 12.17 -3.65
C HIS A 106 -7.51 11.81 -3.46
N ALA A 107 -6.92 10.99 -4.33
CA ALA A 107 -5.54 10.53 -4.16
C ALA A 107 -4.52 11.68 -4.17
N PHE A 108 -4.69 12.65 -5.08
CA PHE A 108 -3.81 13.82 -5.16
C PHE A 108 -4.05 14.81 -4.01
N ALA A 109 -5.29 14.93 -3.54
CA ALA A 109 -5.63 15.75 -2.38
C ALA A 109 -4.95 15.22 -1.11
N ILE A 110 -5.03 13.90 -0.86
CA ILE A 110 -4.35 13.24 0.27
C ILE A 110 -2.84 13.49 0.21
N ARG A 111 -2.23 13.36 -0.97
CA ARG A 111 -0.81 13.66 -1.16
C ARG A 111 -0.48 15.10 -0.77
N ASP A 112 -1.26 16.06 -1.26
CA ASP A 112 -0.99 17.48 -1.04
C ASP A 112 -1.17 17.87 0.44
N GLU A 113 -2.15 17.28 1.12
CA GLU A 113 -2.35 17.41 2.56
C GLU A 113 -1.18 16.82 3.35
N ILE A 114 -0.72 15.62 3.01
CA ILE A 114 0.47 14.98 3.62
C ILE A 114 1.68 15.91 3.53
N TYR A 115 1.95 16.51 2.36
CA TYR A 115 3.04 17.49 2.21
C TYR A 115 2.84 18.71 3.12
N GLY A 116 1.63 19.26 3.19
CA GLY A 116 1.32 20.40 4.06
C GLY A 116 1.60 20.13 5.54
N VAL A 117 1.13 18.98 6.04
CA VAL A 117 1.34 18.56 7.43
C VAL A 117 2.83 18.31 7.72
N MET A 118 3.56 17.69 6.79
CA MET A 118 5.00 17.48 6.96
C MET A 118 5.77 18.80 7.03
N GLU A 119 5.39 19.81 6.23
CA GLU A 119 5.99 21.14 6.35
C GLU A 119 5.71 21.77 7.72
N GLU A 120 4.48 21.68 8.21
CA GLU A 120 4.11 22.21 9.53
C GLU A 120 4.94 21.59 10.65
N ILE A 121 5.04 20.25 10.67
CA ILE A 121 5.85 19.51 11.64
C ILE A 121 7.33 19.95 11.58
N LEU A 122 7.90 20.05 10.38
CA LEU A 122 9.29 20.44 10.20
C LEU A 122 9.55 21.88 10.64
N ARG A 123 8.66 22.82 10.31
CA ARG A 123 8.75 24.22 10.74
C ARG A 123 8.61 24.34 12.26
N ALA A 124 7.66 23.65 12.86
CA ALA A 124 7.47 23.61 14.32
C ALA A 124 8.68 23.03 15.06
N SER A 125 9.41 22.09 14.44
CA SER A 125 10.65 21.53 15.00
C SER A 125 11.88 22.47 14.93
N GLY A 126 11.74 23.63 14.27
CA GLY A 126 12.81 24.57 14.00
C GLY A 126 13.76 24.12 12.88
N ALA A 127 13.31 23.21 12.01
CA ALA A 127 14.09 22.76 10.86
C ALA A 127 13.92 23.70 9.67
N GLU A 128 15.00 23.90 8.92
CA GLU A 128 14.96 24.57 7.62
C GLU A 128 14.67 23.53 6.55
N ILE A 129 13.56 23.73 5.84
CA ILE A 129 13.13 22.85 4.75
C ILE A 129 14.01 23.10 3.54
N ILE A 130 14.66 22.05 3.03
CA ILE A 130 15.44 22.12 1.78
C ILE A 130 14.45 22.12 0.61
N PRO A 131 14.73 22.84 -0.49
CA PRO A 131 13.91 22.78 -1.70
C PRO A 131 13.62 21.33 -2.11
N TYR A 132 12.34 21.02 -2.32
CA TYR A 132 11.87 19.70 -2.71
C TYR A 132 10.80 19.82 -3.79
N GLN A 133 10.57 18.73 -4.51
CA GLN A 133 9.46 18.59 -5.45
C GLN A 133 8.50 17.54 -4.92
N LYS A 134 7.20 17.79 -5.05
CA LYS A 134 6.20 16.78 -4.73
C LYS A 134 6.36 15.61 -5.69
N SER A 135 6.71 14.45 -5.14
CA SER A 135 6.81 13.21 -5.91
C SER A 135 5.45 12.81 -6.47
N ASN A 136 5.46 12.24 -7.68
CA ASN A 136 4.33 11.48 -8.16
C ASN A 136 4.19 10.18 -7.36
N PRO A 137 2.98 9.59 -7.33
CA PRO A 137 2.77 8.32 -6.64
C PRO A 137 3.70 7.23 -7.16
N TYR A 138 4.10 6.30 -6.28
CA TYR A 138 5.02 5.22 -6.61
C TYR A 138 4.44 4.29 -7.69
N PRO A 139 5.29 3.58 -8.45
CA PRO A 139 4.84 2.49 -9.30
C PRO A 139 4.05 1.43 -8.50
N LEU A 140 3.14 0.74 -9.19
CA LEU A 140 2.43 -0.43 -8.66
C LEU A 140 3.36 -1.40 -7.92
N GLY A 141 2.92 -1.88 -6.75
CA GLY A 141 3.64 -2.90 -5.96
C GLY A 141 4.85 -2.39 -5.16
N SER A 142 5.23 -1.11 -5.29
CA SER A 142 6.46 -0.60 -4.63
C SER A 142 6.37 -0.54 -3.10
N VAL A 143 5.15 -0.48 -2.55
CA VAL A 143 4.92 -0.33 -1.10
C VAL A 143 4.67 -1.68 -0.42
N THR A 144 4.52 -2.77 -1.18
CA THR A 144 4.39 -4.15 -0.66
C THR A 144 3.29 -4.30 0.42
N HIS A 145 2.19 -3.56 0.24
CA HIS A 145 1.04 -3.51 1.15
C HIS A 145 -0.23 -3.89 0.38
N GLU A 146 -0.18 -4.93 -0.45
CA GLU A 146 -1.33 -5.40 -1.21
C GLU A 146 -2.36 -6.03 -0.26
N ALA A 147 -3.60 -5.52 -0.29
CA ALA A 147 -4.65 -5.95 0.63
C ALA A 147 -6.03 -6.04 -0.04
N GLY A 148 -6.91 -6.83 0.57
CA GLY A 148 -8.32 -6.89 0.20
C GLY A 148 -8.65 -7.78 -1.01
N GLY A 149 -7.81 -8.75 -1.35
CA GLY A 149 -8.09 -9.72 -2.43
C GLY A 149 -9.12 -10.80 -2.09
N GLY A 150 -9.47 -10.94 -0.82
CA GLY A 150 -10.42 -11.92 -0.29
C GLY A 150 -11.13 -11.32 0.91
N ARG A 151 -11.80 -10.18 0.71
CA ARG A 151 -12.32 -9.35 1.81
C ARG A 151 -13.28 -10.12 2.72
N MET A 152 -13.30 -9.74 3.99
CA MET A 152 -14.34 -10.15 4.94
C MET A 152 -15.68 -9.47 4.64
N GLY A 153 -16.77 -10.15 5.00
CA GLY A 153 -18.12 -9.60 4.97
C GLY A 153 -19.16 -10.64 5.38
N ASP A 154 -20.36 -10.17 5.72
CA ASP A 154 -21.44 -11.03 6.22
C ASP A 154 -22.20 -11.73 5.07
N ASP A 155 -22.16 -11.20 3.85
CA ASP A 155 -22.84 -11.77 2.68
C ASP A 155 -21.85 -12.58 1.80
N PRO A 156 -22.03 -13.91 1.67
CA PRO A 156 -21.17 -14.76 0.84
C PRO A 156 -21.21 -14.42 -0.66
N LYS A 157 -22.22 -13.68 -1.13
CA LYS A 157 -22.28 -13.23 -2.54
C LYS A 157 -21.35 -12.06 -2.82
N THR A 158 -20.91 -11.36 -1.78
CA THR A 158 -20.09 -10.15 -1.90
C THR A 158 -18.79 -10.22 -1.11
N ALA A 159 -18.54 -11.27 -0.34
CA ALA A 159 -17.31 -11.46 0.41
C ALA A 159 -16.84 -12.92 0.34
N VAL A 160 -15.52 -13.11 0.33
CA VAL A 160 -14.91 -14.45 0.29
C VAL A 160 -14.87 -15.05 1.70
N LEU A 161 -14.66 -14.19 2.70
CA LEU A 161 -14.49 -14.59 4.10
C LEU A 161 -15.62 -14.04 4.97
N ASP A 162 -15.98 -14.78 6.00
CA ASP A 162 -16.82 -14.28 7.08
C ASP A 162 -16.02 -13.38 8.04
N ARG A 163 -16.70 -12.86 9.07
CA ARG A 163 -16.09 -11.99 10.09
C ARG A 163 -14.94 -12.64 10.86
N TRP A 164 -14.73 -13.95 10.78
CA TRP A 164 -13.69 -14.72 11.48
C TRP A 164 -12.57 -15.20 10.55
N ASN A 165 -12.43 -14.59 9.36
CA ASN A 165 -11.44 -14.99 8.36
C ASN A 165 -11.66 -16.41 7.80
N ARG A 166 -12.85 -16.99 7.99
CA ARG A 166 -13.20 -18.30 7.45
C ARG A 166 -13.86 -18.15 6.09
N CYS A 167 -13.49 -19.01 5.15
CA CYS A 167 -14.12 -19.05 3.83
C CYS A 167 -15.61 -19.42 3.96
N HIS A 168 -16.48 -18.67 3.29
CA HIS A 168 -17.92 -18.97 3.27
C HIS A 168 -18.23 -20.33 2.63
N ASP A 169 -17.43 -20.75 1.64
CA ASP A 169 -17.64 -22.00 0.90
C ASP A 169 -17.13 -23.24 1.63
N ILE A 170 -16.12 -23.09 2.51
CA ILE A 170 -15.42 -24.22 3.15
C ILE A 170 -15.26 -23.96 4.64
N LYS A 171 -16.00 -24.72 5.47
CA LYS A 171 -16.11 -24.49 6.93
C LYS A 171 -14.80 -24.64 7.71
N ASN A 172 -13.83 -25.39 7.21
CA ASN A 172 -12.54 -25.64 7.86
C ASN A 172 -11.37 -24.91 7.17
N LEU A 173 -11.64 -23.93 6.29
CA LEU A 173 -10.63 -23.14 5.60
C LEU A 173 -10.57 -21.72 6.16
N LEU A 174 -9.39 -21.30 6.61
CA LEU A 174 -9.10 -19.92 7.00
C LEU A 174 -8.17 -19.24 6.00
N VAL A 175 -8.34 -17.93 5.85
CA VAL A 175 -7.41 -17.06 5.12
C VAL A 175 -6.99 -15.91 6.04
N VAL A 176 -5.72 -15.93 6.44
CA VAL A 176 -5.20 -15.12 7.57
C VAL A 176 -4.09 -14.16 7.16
N ASP A 177 -4.17 -13.62 5.94
CA ASP A 177 -3.23 -12.63 5.39
C ASP A 177 -3.91 -11.26 5.18
N ALA A 178 -3.27 -10.37 4.41
CA ALA A 178 -3.81 -9.05 4.07
C ALA A 178 -5.06 -9.10 3.17
N SER A 179 -5.42 -10.24 2.60
CA SER A 179 -6.55 -10.36 1.68
C SER A 179 -7.89 -10.07 2.37
N CYS A 180 -7.98 -10.31 3.68
CA CYS A 180 -9.20 -10.17 4.48
C CYS A 180 -9.65 -8.72 4.74
N PHE A 181 -8.77 -7.74 4.51
CA PHE A 181 -9.04 -6.34 4.80
C PHE A 181 -10.20 -5.82 3.96
N VAL A 182 -11.07 -4.99 4.57
CA VAL A 182 -12.20 -4.29 3.90
C VAL A 182 -11.89 -2.81 3.67
N THR A 183 -10.94 -2.26 4.44
CA THR A 183 -10.34 -0.93 4.22
C THR A 183 -8.82 -1.07 4.21
N HIS A 184 -8.14 -0.19 3.48
CA HIS A 184 -6.67 -0.18 3.42
C HIS A 184 -6.12 1.00 4.20
N PRO A 185 -5.65 0.81 5.45
CA PRO A 185 -5.23 1.92 6.28
C PRO A 185 -3.94 2.55 5.76
N GLU A 186 -3.68 3.79 6.18
CA GLU A 186 -2.43 4.51 5.92
C GLU A 186 -1.27 4.01 6.80
N LYS A 187 -1.52 3.05 7.69
CA LYS A 187 -0.54 2.43 8.59
C LYS A 187 -0.05 1.09 8.06
N GLN A 188 1.05 0.60 8.64
CA GLN A 188 1.51 -0.77 8.40
C GLN A 188 0.49 -1.79 8.89
N ILE A 189 0.18 -2.76 8.05
CA ILE A 189 -0.91 -3.72 8.27
C ILE A 189 -0.48 -5.02 8.94
N THR A 190 0.82 -5.31 9.03
CA THR A 190 1.34 -6.60 9.54
C THR A 190 0.86 -6.93 10.96
N HIS A 191 0.82 -5.96 11.87
CA HIS A 191 0.33 -6.19 13.23
C HIS A 191 -1.17 -6.50 13.24
N THR A 192 -1.95 -5.84 12.38
CA THR A 192 -3.38 -6.12 12.22
C THR A 192 -3.60 -7.51 11.61
N ILE A 193 -2.78 -7.92 10.64
CA ILE A 193 -2.78 -9.29 10.11
C ILE A 193 -2.57 -10.27 11.27
N PHE A 194 -1.51 -10.11 12.06
CA PHE A 194 -1.22 -10.99 13.20
C PHE A 194 -2.38 -11.09 14.19
N ALA A 195 -2.99 -9.95 14.56
CA ALA A 195 -4.14 -9.92 15.45
C ALA A 195 -5.35 -10.67 14.88
N LEU A 196 -5.63 -10.49 13.58
CA LEU A 196 -6.72 -11.19 12.89
C LEU A 196 -6.43 -12.68 12.76
N SER A 197 -5.20 -13.07 12.43
CA SER A 197 -4.77 -14.47 12.34
C SER A 197 -4.96 -15.17 13.68
N TYR A 198 -4.47 -14.57 14.78
CA TYR A 198 -4.60 -15.15 16.11
C TYR A 198 -6.07 -15.33 16.51
N ARG A 199 -6.90 -14.30 16.32
CA ARG A 199 -8.33 -14.34 16.59
C ARG A 199 -9.05 -15.43 15.79
N ALA A 200 -8.75 -15.55 14.50
CA ALA A 200 -9.35 -16.54 13.62
C ALA A 200 -8.97 -17.97 14.02
N CYS A 201 -7.68 -18.21 14.31
CA CYS A 201 -7.20 -19.51 14.75
C CYS A 201 -7.76 -19.91 16.10
N ASP A 202 -7.83 -18.99 17.08
CA ASP A 202 -8.41 -19.29 18.40
C ASP A 202 -9.90 -19.63 18.29
N HIS A 203 -10.66 -18.85 17.49
CA HIS A 203 -12.06 -19.15 17.24
C HIS A 203 -12.25 -20.51 16.57
N LEU A 204 -11.49 -20.81 15.51
CA LEU A 204 -11.59 -22.12 14.84
C LEU A 204 -11.23 -23.27 15.78
N ALA A 205 -10.22 -23.12 16.64
CA ALA A 205 -9.86 -24.13 17.63
C ALA A 205 -11.00 -24.38 18.64
N GLN A 206 -11.75 -23.35 19.02
CA GLN A 206 -12.95 -23.49 19.85
C GLN A 206 -14.06 -24.23 19.10
N GLU A 207 -14.33 -23.86 17.85
CA GLU A 207 -15.35 -24.51 17.02
C GLU A 207 -15.05 -26.01 16.79
N PHE A 208 -13.78 -26.37 16.58
CA PHE A 208 -13.34 -27.77 16.50
C PHE A 208 -13.59 -28.53 17.81
N ARG A 209 -13.29 -27.92 18.96
CA ARG A 209 -13.56 -28.55 20.27
C ARG A 209 -15.06 -28.78 20.52
N LEU A 210 -15.91 -27.92 19.96
CA LEU A 210 -17.37 -28.02 20.04
C LEU A 210 -17.97 -28.98 19.01
N GLY A 211 -17.19 -29.42 18.01
CA GLY A 211 -17.66 -30.28 16.91
C GLY A 211 -18.50 -29.54 15.87
N ASN A 212 -18.37 -28.22 15.79
CA ASN A 212 -19.07 -27.39 14.80
C ASN A 212 -18.40 -27.42 13.42
N VAL A 213 -17.13 -27.83 13.39
CA VAL A 213 -16.25 -27.97 12.22
C VAL A 213 -15.46 -29.26 12.33
#